data_AF-A0A7C5WN46-F1
#
_entry.id   AF-A0A7C5WN46-F1
#
_cell.length_a   1.000
_cell.length_b   1.000
_cell.length_c   1.000
_cell.angle_alpha   90.00
_cell.angle_beta   90.00
_cell.angle_gamma   90.00
#
_symmetry.space_group_name_H-M   'P 1'
#
loop_
_entity.id
_entity.type
_entity.pdbx_description
1 polymer ?
#
loop_
_entity_poly.entity_id
_entity_poly.type
_entity_poly.pdbx_seq_one_letter_code
_entity_poly.pdbx_strand_id
1 'polypeptide(L)' 'MPLRPARCYTHFSGPPYTRREYIPGIPPPKISKFEMGDIKKDYDYEVALVVEEAGQIRHNALEAARVMA' A
#
# COMPACT_ATOMS: atom_id res chain seq x y z
N MET A 1 12.38 -15.63 -9.61
CA MET A 1 11.37 -16.35 -8.80
C MET A 1 10.04 -15.63 -8.97
N PRO A 2 8.93 -16.32 -9.26
CA PRO A 2 7.64 -15.68 -9.46
C PRO A 2 7.11 -15.07 -8.15
N LEU A 3 6.24 -14.06 -8.27
CA LEU A 3 5.61 -13.41 -7.12
C LEU A 3 4.73 -14.43 -6.37
N ARG A 4 4.95 -14.57 -5.06
CA ARG A 4 4.11 -15.44 -4.20
C ARG A 4 2.69 -14.89 -4.08
N PRO A 5 1.66 -15.74 -3.99
CA PRO A 5 0.27 -15.30 -3.90
C PRO A 5 -0.01 -14.47 -2.64
N ALA A 6 -1.02 -13.59 -2.70
CA ALA A 6 -1.40 -12.63 -1.65
C ALA A 6 -1.56 -13.28 -0.26
N ARG A 7 -2.27 -14.42 -0.21
CA ARG A 7 -2.58 -15.19 1.00
C ARG A 7 -1.38 -15.50 1.92
N CYS A 8 -0.16 -15.55 1.37
CA CYS A 8 1.04 -15.83 2.16
C CYS A 8 1.46 -14.67 3.07
N TYR A 9 1.01 -13.45 2.81
CA TYR A 9 1.41 -12.25 3.56
C TYR A 9 0.21 -11.45 4.08
N THR A 10 -1.03 -11.93 3.94
CA THR A 10 -2.22 -11.17 4.37
C THR A 10 -2.29 -11.01 5.89
N HIS A 11 -1.92 -12.05 6.65
CA HIS A 11 -1.92 -12.03 8.10
C HIS A 11 -0.56 -11.62 8.66
N PHE A 12 -0.58 -10.82 9.73
CA PHE A 12 0.63 -10.44 10.46
C PHE A 12 1.21 -11.66 11.17
N SER A 13 2.44 -12.03 10.82
CA SER A 13 3.13 -13.20 11.39
C SER A 13 4.20 -12.85 12.42
N GLY A 14 4.47 -11.56 12.64
CA GLY A 14 5.54 -11.10 13.53
C GLY A 14 5.54 -9.59 13.74
N PRO A 15 6.57 -9.06 14.44
CA PRO A 15 6.69 -7.63 14.69
C PRO A 15 6.95 -6.83 13.40
N PRO A 16 6.64 -5.52 13.37
CA PRO A 16 6.92 -4.66 12.22
C PRO A 16 8.41 -4.61 11.85
N TYR A 17 8.72 -4.92 10.58
CA TYR A 17 10.08 -4.95 10.05
C TYR A 17 10.38 -3.71 9.20
N THR A 18 10.70 -2.59 9.86
CA THR A 18 10.76 -1.26 9.21
C THR A 18 12.07 -0.50 9.39
N ARG A 19 12.95 -0.92 10.30
CA ARG A 19 14.20 -0.21 10.64
C ARG A 19 15.24 -0.31 9.53
N ARG A 20 15.34 0.74 8.70
CA ARG A 20 16.16 0.76 7.47
C ARG A 20 17.65 0.63 7.74
N GLU A 21 18.11 1.06 8.91
CA GLU A 21 19.51 0.96 9.35
C GLU A 21 19.99 -0.50 9.52
N TYR A 22 19.08 -1.45 9.74
CA TYR A 22 19.40 -2.87 9.91
C TYR A 22 19.03 -3.74 8.70
N ILE A 23 18.39 -3.16 7.67
CA ILE A 23 17.79 -3.92 6.56
C ILE A 23 18.41 -3.44 5.23
N PRO A 24 19.48 -4.10 4.76
CA PRO A 24 20.08 -3.77 3.47
C PRO A 24 19.25 -4.31 2.30
N GLY A 25 19.30 -3.62 1.14
CA GLY A 25 18.79 -4.14 -0.13
C GLY A 25 17.27 -4.17 -0.28
N ILE A 26 16.54 -3.30 0.43
CA ILE A 26 15.07 -3.20 0.31
C ILE A 26 14.72 -2.72 -1.12
N PRO A 27 13.93 -3.49 -1.89
CA PRO A 27 13.44 -3.02 -3.18
C PRO A 27 12.54 -1.78 -3.03
N PRO A 28 12.60 -0.83 -3.97
CA PRO A 28 11.71 0.34 -3.92
C PRO A 28 10.23 -0.11 -4.07
N PRO A 29 9.30 0.58 -3.39
CA PRO A 29 7.88 0.30 -3.55
C PRO A 29 7.42 0.62 -4.99
N LYS A 30 6.44 -0.14 -5.49
CA LYS A 30 5.87 0.14 -6.83
C LYS A 30 4.97 1.37 -6.90
N ILE A 31 4.25 1.65 -5.81
CA ILE A 31 3.45 2.87 -5.72
C ILE A 31 4.40 4.06 -5.58
N SER A 32 4.22 5.06 -6.46
CA SER A 32 5.07 6.25 -6.52
C SER A 32 4.30 7.54 -6.27
N LYS A 33 3.02 7.58 -6.63
CA LYS A 33 2.12 8.73 -6.44
C LYS A 33 1.01 8.32 -5.47
N PHE A 34 0.75 9.15 -4.47
CA PHE A 34 -0.29 8.92 -3.47
C PHE A 34 -1.49 9.84 -3.64
N GLU A 35 -1.30 10.98 -4.31
CA GLU A 35 -2.32 11.98 -4.56
C GLU A 35 -2.54 12.12 -6.06
N MET A 36 -3.79 12.35 -6.46
CA MET A 36 -4.22 12.47 -7.86
C MET A 36 -5.32 13.52 -7.99
N GLY A 37 -5.50 14.05 -9.20
CA GLY A 37 -6.49 15.10 -9.46
C GLY A 37 -6.01 16.49 -9.03
N ASP A 38 -6.96 17.38 -8.75
CA ASP A 38 -6.66 18.73 -8.26
C ASP A 38 -6.68 18.75 -6.72
N ILE A 39 -5.50 18.74 -6.14
CA ILE A 39 -5.25 18.68 -4.70
C ILE A 39 -5.46 20.05 -4.03
N LYS A 40 -5.46 21.14 -4.81
CA LYS A 40 -5.55 22.52 -4.27
C LYS A 40 -6.96 23.07 -4.26
N LYS A 41 -7.89 22.37 -4.91
CA LYS A 41 -9.29 22.76 -4.96
C LYS A 41 -9.99 22.40 -3.65
N ASP A 42 -10.90 23.27 -3.23
CA ASP A 42 -11.77 23.02 -2.10
C ASP A 42 -13.02 22.24 -2.58
N TYR A 43 -13.36 21.17 -1.88
CA TYR A 43 -14.46 20.27 -2.26
C TYR A 43 -15.49 20.22 -1.12
N ASP A 44 -16.78 20.27 -1.46
CA ASP A 44 -17.85 20.26 -0.47
C ASP A 44 -18.04 18.89 0.22
N TYR A 45 -17.51 17.81 -0.37
CA TYR A 45 -17.71 16.43 0.08
C TYR A 45 -16.42 15.62 0.09
N GLU A 46 -16.26 14.78 1.11
CA GLU A 46 -15.18 13.80 1.24
C GLU A 46 -15.75 12.38 1.20
N VAL A 47 -15.10 11.50 0.43
CA VAL A 47 -15.43 10.08 0.36
C VAL A 47 -14.20 9.27 0.73
N ALA A 48 -14.34 8.40 1.74
CA ALA A 48 -13.26 7.56 2.24
C ALA A 48 -13.57 6.08 2.05
N LEU A 49 -12.56 5.30 1.64
CA LEU A 49 -12.61 3.85 1.64
C LEU A 49 -11.98 3.32 2.94
N VAL A 50 -12.76 2.56 3.71
CA VAL A 50 -12.35 2.02 5.00
C VAL A 50 -12.24 0.50 4.90
N VAL A 51 -11.16 -0.06 5.45
CA VAL A 51 -10.97 -1.51 5.56
C VAL A 51 -11.81 -2.08 6.69
N GLU A 52 -12.54 -3.17 6.41
CA GLU A 52 -13.37 -3.87 7.41
C GLU A 52 -12.59 -4.91 8.21
N GLU A 53 -11.48 -5.40 7.66
CA GLU A 53 -10.65 -6.45 8.27
C GLU A 53 -9.19 -6.02 8.37
N ALA A 54 -8.54 -6.46 9.44
CA ALA A 54 -7.11 -6.24 9.64
C ALA A 54 -6.30 -7.17 8.72
N GLY A 55 -5.40 -6.57 7.93
CA GLY A 55 -4.50 -7.33 7.08
C GLY A 55 -3.40 -6.46 6.47
N GLN A 56 -2.38 -7.12 5.93
CA GLN A 56 -1.29 -6.45 5.26
C GLN A 56 -1.59 -6.28 3.77
N ILE A 57 -1.70 -5.02 3.33
CA ILE A 57 -1.88 -4.65 1.93
C ILE A 57 -0.51 -4.45 1.28
N ARG A 58 -0.28 -5.12 0.14
CA ARG A 58 1.00 -5.04 -0.59
C ARG A 58 1.03 -3.80 -1.48
N HIS A 59 2.23 -3.25 -1.70
CA HIS A 59 2.45 -2.12 -2.62
C HIS A 59 1.93 -2.36 -4.05
N ASN A 60 1.91 -3.61 -4.54
CA ASN A 60 1.33 -3.96 -5.83
C ASN A 60 -0.19 -3.71 -5.87
N ALA A 61 -0.88 -4.05 -4.78
CA ALA A 61 -2.33 -3.88 -4.67
C ALA A 61 -2.70 -2.39 -4.57
N LEU A 62 -1.92 -1.61 -3.82
CA LEU A 62 -2.10 -0.16 -3.73
C LEU A 62 -1.93 0.52 -5.09
N GLU A 63 -0.90 0.18 -5.85
CA GLU A 63 -0.70 0.75 -7.18
C GLU A 63 -1.79 0.31 -8.17
N ALA A 64 -2.24 -0.95 -8.11
CA ALA A 64 -3.35 -1.42 -8.93
C ALA A 64 -4.67 -0.69 -8.60
N ALA A 65 -4.97 -0.50 -7.31
CA ALA A 65 -6.13 0.26 -6.86
C ALA A 65 -6.06 1.72 -7.34
N ARG A 66 -4.89 2.35 -7.24
CA ARG A 66 -4.64 3.72 -7.71
C ARG A 66 -4.84 3.89 -9.22
N VAL A 67 -4.49 2.89 -10.03
CA VAL A 67 -4.67 2.95 -11.50
C VAL A 67 -6.13 2.74 -11.90
N MET A 68 -6.89 1.98 -11.10
CA MET A 68 -8.29 1.67 -11.38
C MET A 68 -9.27 2.75 -10.93
N ALA A 69 -8.94 3.47 -9.85
CA ALA A 69 -9.73 4.59 -9.34
C ALA A 69 -9.52 5.86 -10.17
#